data_AF-A0A7K2QN56-F1
#
_entry.id   AF-A0A7K2QN56-F1
#
_cell.length_a   1.000
_cell.length_b   1.000
_cell.length_c   1.000
_cell.angle_alpha   90.00
_cell.angle_beta   90.00
_cell.angle_gamma   90.00
#
_symmetry.space_group_name_H-M   'P 1'
#
loop_
_entity.id
_entity.type
_entity.pdbx_description
1 polymer ?
#
loop_
_entity_poly.entity_id
_entity_poly.type
_entity_poly.pdbx_seq_one_letter_code
_entity_poly.pdbx_strand_id
1 'polypeptide(L)'
;MTSIVETLRAAGCVFAEEEARLLTAAAEDDGHLTDLVARRAGGEPLEHVVGWAEFCGLRMRVGAGAFVPRRRTEFLVREAVALGRPDAVVLDL
;
A
#
# COMPACT_ATOMS: atom_id res chain seq x y z
N MET A 1 -14.59 23.86 -2.75
CA MET A 1 -14.40 22.40 -2.71
C MET A 1 -12.97 22.15 -2.32
N THR A 2 -12.72 21.53 -1.17
CA THR A 2 -11.38 21.21 -0.70
C THR A 2 -10.79 20.09 -1.58
N SER A 3 -9.57 20.25 -2.06
CA SER A 3 -8.93 19.22 -2.88
C SER A 3 -8.60 17.98 -2.04
N ILE A 4 -8.49 16.80 -2.69
CA ILE A 4 -8.08 15.55 -2.02
C ILE A 4 -6.77 15.75 -1.24
N VAL A 5 -5.80 16.44 -1.84
CA VAL A 5 -4.50 16.73 -1.22
C VAL A 5 -4.66 17.56 0.06
N GLU A 6 -5.52 18.58 0.05
CA GLU A 6 -5.80 19.39 1.24
C GLU A 6 -6.45 18.56 2.35
N THR A 7 -7.41 17.69 2.00
CA THR A 7 -8.04 16.76 2.95
C THR A 7 -7.00 15.82 3.58
N LEU A 8 -6.14 15.20 2.77
CA LEU A 8 -5.11 14.29 3.25
C LEU A 8 -4.06 14.99 4.12
N ARG A 9 -3.63 16.21 3.77
CA ARG A 9 -2.72 17.02 4.60
C ARG A 9 -3.36 17.38 5.94
N ALA A 10 -4.63 17.78 5.94
CA ALA A 10 -5.36 18.07 7.17
C ALA A 10 -5.49 16.84 8.08
N ALA A 11 -5.54 15.64 7.50
CA ALA A 11 -5.51 14.37 8.21
C ALA A 11 -4.09 13.92 8.66
N GLY A 12 -3.05 14.71 8.37
CA GLY A 12 -1.67 14.40 8.75
C GLY A 12 -0.92 13.46 7.79
N CYS A 13 -1.45 13.23 6.59
CA CYS A 13 -0.73 12.45 5.57
C CYS A 13 0.47 13.23 5.06
N VAL A 14 1.68 12.68 5.26
CA VAL A 14 2.95 13.33 4.92
C VAL A 14 3.16 13.41 3.40
N PHE A 15 2.66 12.42 2.65
CA PHE A 15 2.85 12.28 1.20
C PHE A 15 1.55 12.49 0.42
N ALA A 16 0.73 13.45 0.85
CA ALA A 16 -0.64 13.66 0.37
C ALA A 16 -0.78 13.68 -1.17
N GLU A 17 0.16 14.23 -1.92
CA GLU A 17 0.15 14.27 -3.39
C GLU A 17 0.35 12.91 -4.04
N GLU A 18 1.22 12.07 -3.47
CA GLU A 18 1.45 10.70 -3.93
C GLU A 18 0.24 9.83 -3.58
N GLU A 19 -0.25 9.96 -2.34
CA GLU A 19 -1.43 9.25 -1.87
C GLU A 19 -2.68 9.61 -2.70
N ALA A 20 -2.90 10.90 -3.00
CA ALA A 20 -4.01 11.35 -3.84
C ALA A 20 -3.96 10.73 -5.25
N ARG A 21 -2.76 10.62 -5.85
CA ARG A 21 -2.58 9.96 -7.14
C ARG A 21 -2.93 8.47 -7.08
N LEU A 22 -2.49 7.78 -6.02
CA LEU A 22 -2.80 6.36 -5.83
C LEU A 22 -4.28 6.10 -5.58
N LEU A 23 -4.95 6.94 -4.78
CA LEU A 23 -6.39 6.84 -4.53
C LEU A 23 -7.20 7.11 -5.80
N THR A 24 -6.83 8.16 -6.56
CA THR A 24 -7.47 8.48 -7.85
C THR A 24 -7.30 7.34 -8.86
N ALA A 25 -6.12 6.73 -8.92
CA ALA A 25 -5.86 5.62 -9.83
C ALA A 25 -6.55 4.30 -9.40
N ALA A 26 -6.90 4.16 -8.12
CA ALA A 26 -7.59 2.99 -7.58
C ALA A 26 -9.12 3.09 -7.64
N ALA A 27 -9.66 4.30 -7.71
CA ALA A 27 -11.10 4.54 -7.74
C ALA A 27 -11.70 4.13 -9.10
N GLU A 28 -12.92 3.59 -9.03
CA GLU A 28 -13.70 3.21 -10.23
C GLU A 28 -14.58 4.38 -10.72
N ASP A 29 -15.01 5.24 -9.80
CA ASP A 29 -15.79 6.44 -10.03
C ASP A 29 -15.59 7.46 -8.88
N ASP A 30 -16.24 8.63 -8.98
CA ASP A 30 -16.12 9.72 -8.00
C ASP A 30 -16.68 9.36 -6.61
N GLY A 31 -17.69 8.47 -6.56
CA GLY A 31 -18.28 8.01 -5.30
C GLY A 31 -17.30 7.11 -4.56
N HIS A 32 -16.76 6.12 -5.28
CA HIS A 32 -15.71 5.24 -4.76
C HIS A 32 -14.47 6.04 -4.34
N LEU A 33 -14.04 7.04 -5.12
CA LEU A 33 -12.93 7.90 -4.73
C LEU A 33 -13.18 8.63 -3.40
N THR A 34 -14.40 9.14 -3.21
CA THR A 34 -14.79 9.81 -1.96
C THR A 34 -14.67 8.85 -0.76
N ASP A 35 -15.10 7.60 -0.92
CA ASP A 35 -15.00 6.57 0.12
C ASP A 35 -13.54 6.21 0.44
N LEU A 36 -12.69 6.06 -0.59
CA LEU A 36 -11.26 5.77 -0.41
C LEU A 36 -10.56 6.91 0.34
N VAL A 37 -10.84 8.17 -0.02
CA VAL A 37 -10.27 9.35 0.66
C VAL A 37 -10.75 9.42 2.11
N ALA A 38 -12.03 9.16 2.37
CA ALA A 38 -12.58 9.17 3.72
C ALA A 38 -11.93 8.11 4.61
N ARG A 39 -11.75 6.88 4.10
CA ARG A 39 -11.04 5.80 4.81
C ARG A 39 -9.60 6.17 5.13
N ARG A 40 -8.87 6.71 4.13
CA ARG A 40 -7.47 7.11 4.32
C ARG A 40 -7.34 8.26 5.33
N ALA A 41 -8.17 9.28 5.22
CA ALA A 41 -8.22 10.39 6.17
C ALA A 41 -8.64 9.95 7.59
N GLY A 42 -9.42 8.87 7.68
CA GLY A 42 -9.78 8.20 8.94
C GLY A 42 -8.64 7.40 9.59
N GLY A 43 -7.46 7.35 8.96
CA GLY A 43 -6.27 6.72 9.52
C GLY A 43 -6.03 5.29 9.04
N GLU A 44 -6.87 4.73 8.16
CA GLU A 44 -6.65 3.41 7.59
C GLU A 44 -5.38 3.40 6.71
N PRO A 45 -4.48 2.39 6.82
CA PRO A 45 -3.28 2.31 5.99
C PRO A 45 -3.61 2.40 4.50
N LEU A 46 -2.85 3.19 3.74
CA LEU A 46 -3.10 3.42 2.32
C LEU A 46 -3.21 2.11 1.54
N GLU A 47 -2.33 1.15 1.82
CA GLU A 47 -2.28 -0.14 1.15
C GLU A 47 -3.55 -0.97 1.37
N HIS A 48 -4.17 -0.87 2.55
CA HIS A 48 -5.47 -1.48 2.84
C HIS A 48 -6.62 -0.74 2.13
N VAL A 49 -6.52 0.58 2.01
CA VAL A 49 -7.50 1.40 1.28
C VAL A 49 -7.50 1.04 -0.20
N VAL A 50 -6.31 0.99 -0.84
CA VAL A 50 -6.19 0.64 -2.27
C VAL A 50 -6.20 -0.87 -2.53
N GLY A 51 -6.10 -1.70 -1.49
CA GLY A 51 -6.18 -3.17 -1.55
C GLY A 51 -4.90 -3.89 -2.00
N TRP A 52 -3.79 -3.17 -2.12
CA TRP A 52 -2.50 -3.75 -2.53
C TRP A 52 -1.30 -2.97 -1.98
N ALA A 53 -0.15 -3.65 -1.92
CA ALA A 53 1.15 -3.07 -1.61
C ALA A 53 2.18 -3.49 -2.67
N GLU A 54 3.13 -2.60 -2.99
CA GLU A 54 4.31 -2.99 -3.77
C GLU A 54 5.32 -3.67 -2.85
N PHE A 55 5.81 -4.84 -3.26
CA PHE A 55 6.84 -5.58 -2.53
C PHE A 55 7.70 -6.38 -3.50
N CYS A 56 9.02 -6.17 -3.47
CA CYS A 56 9.96 -6.82 -4.39
C CYS A 56 9.59 -6.67 -5.88
N GLY A 57 9.03 -5.52 -6.27
CA GLY A 57 8.56 -5.25 -7.64
C GLY A 57 7.25 -5.95 -8.02
N LEU A 58 6.57 -6.59 -7.08
CA LEU A 58 5.28 -7.25 -7.26
C LEU A 58 4.16 -6.46 -6.58
N ARG A 59 2.96 -6.50 -7.14
CA ARG A 59 1.74 -5.98 -6.50
C ARG A 59 1.08 -7.10 -5.70
N MET A 60 1.23 -7.06 -4.37
CA MET A 60 0.62 -8.03 -3.46
C MET A 60 -0.73 -7.51 -2.99
N ARG A 61 -1.77 -8.36 -3.02
CA ARG A 61 -3.08 -8.02 -2.44
C ARG A 61 -2.97 -7.96 -0.92
N VAL A 62 -3.53 -6.92 -0.31
CA VAL A 62 -3.60 -6.77 1.15
C VAL A 62 -4.99 -6.31 1.56
N GLY A 63 -5.35 -6.54 2.82
CA GLY A 63 -6.64 -6.14 3.36
C GLY A 63 -6.69 -6.30 4.88
N ALA A 64 -7.88 -6.21 5.45
CA ALA A 64 -8.09 -6.31 6.89
C ALA A 64 -7.45 -7.58 7.48
N GLY A 65 -6.70 -7.40 8.57
CA GLY A 65 -5.98 -8.47 9.26
C GLY A 65 -4.61 -8.83 8.67
N ALA A 66 -4.29 -8.38 7.46
CA ALA A 66 -2.96 -8.60 6.87
C ALA A 66 -1.96 -7.51 7.29
N PHE A 67 -0.74 -7.91 7.66
CA PHE A 67 0.36 -6.96 7.79
C PHE A 67 0.76 -6.43 6.42
N VAL A 68 0.84 -5.11 6.29
CA VAL A 68 1.35 -4.46 5.07
C VAL A 68 2.86 -4.78 4.94
N PRO A 69 3.32 -5.39 3.83
CA PRO A 69 4.73 -5.68 3.60
C PRO A 69 5.60 -4.42 3.78
N ARG A 70 6.75 -4.56 4.44
CA ARG A 70 7.66 -3.44 4.69
C ARG A 70 8.79 -3.46 3.67
N ARG A 71 9.15 -2.31 3.10
CA ARG A 71 10.30 -2.21 2.18
C ARG A 71 11.60 -2.78 2.75
N ARG A 72 11.82 -2.64 4.07
CA ARG A 72 12.99 -3.23 4.74
C ARG A 72 13.04 -4.77 4.64
N THR A 73 11.89 -5.43 4.53
CA THR A 73 11.81 -6.90 4.39
C THR A 73 12.26 -7.35 3.00
N GLU A 74 12.27 -6.47 2.00
CA GLU A 74 12.80 -6.82 0.67
C GLU A 74 14.29 -7.15 0.71
N PHE A 75 15.04 -6.58 1.66
CA PHE A 75 16.42 -6.98 1.91
C PHE A 75 16.51 -8.46 2.30
N LEU A 76 15.68 -8.91 3.25
CA LEU A 76 15.64 -10.31 3.68
C LEU A 76 15.29 -11.25 2.52
N VAL A 77 14.33 -10.87 1.67
CA VAL A 77 13.98 -11.64 0.47
C VAL A 77 15.19 -11.77 -0.47
N ARG A 78 15.92 -10.67 -0.72
CA ARG A 78 17.12 -10.71 -1.58
C ARG A 78 18.21 -11.62 -1.03
N GLU A 79 18.47 -11.56 0.27
CA GLU A 79 19.45 -12.44 0.92
C GLU A 79 19.02 -13.91 0.86
N ALA A 80 17.73 -14.20 1.12
CA ALA A 80 17.20 -15.56 1.05
C ALA A 80 17.31 -16.15 -0.37
N VAL A 81 17.02 -15.37 -1.40
CA VAL A 81 17.17 -15.76 -2.81
C VAL A 81 18.64 -16.00 -3.15
N ALA A 82 19.57 -15.14 -2.69
CA ALA A 82 20.99 -15.28 -2.97
C ALA A 82 21.62 -16.53 -2.31
N LEU A 83 21.12 -16.94 -1.16
CA LEU A 83 21.54 -18.18 -0.48
C LEU A 83 20.87 -19.44 -1.07
N GLY A 84 19.74 -19.26 -1.76
CA GLY A 84 18.99 -20.32 -2.39
C GLY A 84 19.70 -20.93 -3.60
N ARG A 85 19.37 -22.18 -3.88
CA ARG A 85 19.68 -22.87 -5.15
C ARG A 85 18.39 -23.13 -5.92
N PRO A 86 18.42 -23.39 -7.24
CA PRO A 86 17.22 -23.53 -8.07
C PRO A 86 16.15 -24.52 -7.53
N ASP A 87 16.58 -25.55 -6.80
CA ASP A 87 15.69 -26.58 -6.23
C ASP A 87 15.61 -26.53 -4.70
N ALA A 88 15.88 -25.37 -4.10
CA ALA A 88 15.76 -25.21 -2.66
C ALA A 88 14.30 -25.30 -2.21
N VAL A 89 14.04 -26.07 -1.15
CA VAL A 89 12.78 -26.01 -0.41
C VAL A 89 12.94 -24.97 0.68
N VAL A 90 12.09 -23.95 0.68
CA VAL A 90 12.11 -22.85 1.63
C VAL A 90 10.81 -22.86 2.44
N LEU A 91 10.94 -22.63 3.74
CA LEU A 91 9.82 -22.43 4.66
C LEU A 91 9.83 -20.97 5.10
N ASP A 92 8.71 -20.28 4.93
CA ASP A 92 8.43 -18.96 5.51
C ASP A 92 7.41 -19.16 6.64
N LEU A 93 7.69 -18.62 7.83
CA LEU A 93 6.96 -18.91 9.08
C LEU A 93 5.90 -17.87 9.41
#